data_AF-A0A836F4K2-F1
#
_entry.id   AF-A0A836F4K2-F1
#
_cell.length_a   1.000
_cell.length_b   1.000
_cell.length_c   1.000
_cell.angle_alpha   90.00
_cell.angle_beta   90.00
_cell.angle_gamma   90.00
#
_symmetry.space_group_name_H-M   'P 1'
#
loop_
_entity.id
_entity.type
_entity.pdbx_description
1 polymer ?
#
loop_
_entity_poly.entity_id
_entity_poly.type
_entity_poly.pdbx_seq_one_letter_code
_entity_poly.pdbx_strand_id
1 'polypeptide(L)'
;SYQEGNNMKQSSEENKSNLFSEDNPVVFLDVAIGSEKVGRVVIELFKNVVPRTAENFRVLCTGEKGAGLKAPKLHYKGTIFHKVISQFMIQGGDIVNFDGTSGESIYGPYFDDENFKLKHNFAGLLSMVNEGKPNTNSSQFIITVQASTHLDNTHVIFGRIIKGMGAVLELCKVPTENDIPVDKINIVDCGELKKGENWGLEENDESEDVYTPWPEDWDYSKHVNKLTHKFMEDVIRKIKDSGNSYFAKQNYVDANRKYRKALRYYNWMSKQKNMSDTFYISLVNLRLTLLLNLAAVRLKQKEYRKVIDLCNEILETDNTNCKALFRRAQAYTSLNEYELALKDLHQASDLCPDMIISKEIKKVKEMGKVYLELEKTTYQRIFH
;
A
#
# COMPACT_ATOMS: atom_id res chain seq x y z
N SER A 1 25.26 -38.10 8.23
CA SER A 1 25.22 -36.85 7.44
C SER A 1 24.21 -36.87 6.29
N TYR A 2 24.01 -37.96 5.52
CA TYR A 2 22.97 -38.00 4.46
C TYR A 2 21.55 -38.33 4.95
N GLN A 3 21.39 -39.02 6.08
CA GLN A 3 20.06 -39.34 6.66
C GLN A 3 19.46 -38.20 7.50
N GLU A 4 20.28 -37.35 8.13
CA GLU A 4 19.81 -36.18 8.91
C GLU A 4 19.27 -35.05 8.02
N GLY A 5 19.83 -34.89 6.81
CA GLY A 5 19.36 -33.90 5.84
C GLY A 5 17.99 -34.22 5.21
N ASN A 6 17.63 -35.50 5.11
CA ASN A 6 16.31 -35.92 4.63
C ASN A 6 15.23 -35.78 5.71
N ASN A 7 15.54 -36.08 6.98
CA ASN A 7 14.60 -35.90 8.09
C ASN A 7 14.27 -34.41 8.37
N MET A 8 15.20 -33.49 8.13
CA MET A 8 14.92 -32.04 8.24
C MET A 8 14.05 -31.51 7.09
N LYS A 9 14.21 -32.03 5.86
CA LYS A 9 13.35 -31.63 4.73
C LYS A 9 11.94 -32.22 4.85
N GLN A 10 11.81 -33.51 5.17
CA GLN A 10 10.51 -34.14 5.41
C GLN A 10 9.74 -33.51 6.59
N SER A 11 10.41 -33.20 7.71
CA SER A 11 9.74 -32.53 8.83
C SER A 11 9.33 -31.08 8.51
N SER A 12 10.03 -30.38 7.62
CA SER A 12 9.64 -29.04 7.14
C SER A 12 8.47 -29.05 6.16
N GLU A 13 8.28 -30.14 5.42
CA GLU A 13 7.16 -30.33 4.48
C GLU A 13 5.91 -30.91 5.18
N GLU A 14 6.07 -31.86 6.11
CA GLU A 14 4.97 -32.38 6.95
C GLU A 14 4.43 -31.33 7.93
N ASN A 15 5.29 -30.46 8.48
CA ASN A 15 4.81 -29.33 9.30
C ASN A 15 4.07 -28.28 8.47
N LYS A 16 4.41 -28.10 7.19
CA LYS A 16 3.65 -27.25 6.27
C LYS A 16 2.30 -27.88 5.92
N SER A 17 2.22 -29.19 5.69
CA SER A 17 0.94 -29.83 5.33
C SER A 17 -0.08 -29.86 6.47
N ASN A 18 0.34 -29.91 7.74
CA ASN A 18 -0.57 -29.85 8.90
C ASN A 18 -0.98 -28.44 9.33
N LEU A 19 -0.32 -27.40 8.81
CA LEU A 19 -0.67 -25.99 9.05
C LEU A 19 -1.91 -25.56 8.24
N PHE A 20 -2.10 -26.18 7.07
CA PHE A 20 -3.08 -25.76 6.06
C PHE A 20 -4.24 -26.73 6.08
N SER A 21 -5.36 -26.28 6.62
CA SER A 21 -6.61 -27.04 6.58
C SER A 21 -7.57 -26.36 5.62
N GLU A 22 -8.24 -27.13 4.77
CA GLU A 22 -9.37 -26.62 3.98
C GLU A 22 -10.54 -26.14 4.86
N ASP A 23 -10.56 -26.52 6.14
CA ASP A 23 -11.58 -26.15 7.11
C ASP A 23 -11.22 -24.91 7.93
N ASN A 24 -10.03 -24.32 7.70
CA ASN A 24 -9.63 -23.08 8.36
C ASN A 24 -10.50 -21.91 7.86
N PRO A 25 -11.06 -21.09 8.77
CA PRO A 25 -11.80 -19.90 8.37
C PRO A 25 -10.91 -18.92 7.61
N VAL A 26 -11.50 -18.24 6.63
CA VAL A 26 -10.83 -17.18 5.90
C VAL A 26 -11.57 -15.88 6.14
N VAL A 27 -10.82 -14.84 6.51
CA VAL A 27 -11.35 -13.50 6.77
C VAL A 27 -10.65 -12.48 5.88
N PHE A 28 -11.23 -11.28 5.79
CA PHE A 28 -10.63 -10.17 5.06
C PHE A 28 -10.63 -8.88 5.86
N LEU A 29 -9.65 -8.02 5.57
CA LEU A 29 -9.56 -6.63 6.00
C LEU A 29 -9.39 -5.74 4.77
N ASP A 30 -10.33 -4.82 4.53
CA ASP A 30 -10.20 -3.76 3.52
C ASP A 30 -9.51 -2.56 4.15
N VAL A 31 -8.35 -2.18 3.63
CA VAL A 31 -7.49 -1.16 4.26
C VAL A 31 -7.35 0.10 3.40
N ALA A 32 -7.26 1.25 4.08
CA ALA A 32 -7.08 2.55 3.44
C ALA A 32 -6.09 3.44 4.21
N ILE A 33 -5.35 4.28 3.47
CA ILE A 33 -4.50 5.35 4.02
C ILE A 33 -5.23 6.67 3.77
N GLY A 34 -5.68 7.33 4.83
CA GLY A 34 -6.58 8.49 4.71
C GLY A 34 -7.83 8.11 3.90
N SER A 35 -7.98 8.71 2.71
CA SER A 35 -9.08 8.43 1.78
C SER A 35 -8.73 7.46 0.65
N GLU A 36 -7.45 7.08 0.49
CA GLU A 36 -7.02 6.16 -0.56
C GLU A 36 -7.24 4.70 -0.13
N LYS A 37 -8.13 3.98 -0.80
CA LYS A 37 -8.27 2.53 -0.64
C LYS A 37 -7.01 1.83 -1.15
N VAL A 38 -6.27 1.15 -0.28
CA VAL A 38 -5.01 0.48 -0.63
C VAL A 38 -5.27 -0.92 -1.19
N GLY A 39 -6.24 -1.62 -0.63
CA GLY A 39 -6.66 -2.94 -1.10
C GLY A 39 -7.23 -3.80 0.02
N ARG A 40 -7.53 -5.05 -0.33
CA ARG A 40 -8.00 -6.08 0.59
C ARG A 40 -6.87 -7.00 1.01
N VAL A 41 -6.81 -7.34 2.29
CA VAL A 41 -5.92 -8.35 2.87
C VAL A 41 -6.78 -9.56 3.22
N VAL A 42 -6.47 -10.72 2.64
CA VAL A 42 -7.18 -11.98 2.92
C VAL A 42 -6.31 -12.87 3.78
N ILE A 43 -6.90 -13.40 4.84
CA ILE A 43 -6.20 -14.05 5.95
C ILE A 43 -6.82 -15.42 6.22
N GLU A 44 -5.98 -16.45 6.20
CA GLU A 44 -6.32 -17.77 6.74
C GLU A 44 -6.07 -17.79 8.25
N LEU A 45 -7.06 -18.23 9.03
CA LEU A 45 -6.95 -18.38 10.49
C LEU A 45 -6.70 -19.85 10.85
N PHE A 46 -5.66 -20.12 11.64
CA PHE A 46 -5.22 -21.47 12.01
C PHE A 46 -6.10 -22.11 13.09
N LYS A 47 -7.41 -22.24 12.82
CA LYS A 47 -8.41 -22.82 13.74
C LYS A 47 -8.04 -24.25 14.16
N ASN A 48 -7.39 -25.00 13.29
CA ASN A 48 -6.88 -26.34 13.59
C ASN A 48 -5.73 -26.36 14.63
N VAL A 49 -5.03 -25.25 14.83
CA VAL A 49 -3.89 -25.13 15.77
C VAL A 49 -4.23 -24.31 17.01
N VAL A 50 -4.97 -23.22 16.84
CA VAL A 50 -5.35 -22.26 17.88
C VAL A 50 -6.85 -21.87 17.73
N PRO A 51 -7.78 -22.81 17.97
CA PRO A 51 -9.21 -22.58 17.75
C PRO A 51 -9.79 -21.40 18.54
N ARG A 52 -9.37 -21.16 19.78
CA ARG A 52 -9.89 -20.04 20.58
C ARG A 52 -9.42 -18.70 20.03
N THR A 53 -8.15 -18.63 19.65
CA THR A 53 -7.52 -17.41 19.11
C THR A 53 -8.06 -17.08 17.71
N ALA A 54 -8.19 -18.10 16.86
CA ALA A 54 -8.79 -17.97 15.53
C ALA A 54 -10.26 -17.50 15.61
N GLU A 55 -11.06 -18.08 16.51
CA GLU A 55 -12.46 -17.70 16.68
C GLU A 55 -12.62 -16.26 17.20
N ASN A 56 -11.74 -15.83 18.10
CA ASN A 56 -11.70 -14.44 18.55
C ASN A 56 -11.52 -13.46 17.38
N PHE A 57 -10.51 -13.70 16.55
CA PHE A 57 -10.24 -12.83 15.40
C PHE A 57 -11.36 -12.89 14.35
N ARG A 58 -11.92 -14.08 14.08
CA ARG A 58 -13.03 -14.27 13.14
C ARG A 58 -14.26 -13.46 13.55
N VAL A 59 -14.69 -13.59 14.81
CA VAL A 59 -15.85 -12.86 15.35
C VAL A 59 -15.59 -11.35 15.38
N LEU A 60 -14.36 -10.91 15.68
CA LEU A 60 -14.00 -9.49 15.59
C LEU A 60 -13.97 -8.98 14.13
N CYS A 61 -13.80 -9.85 13.14
CA CYS A 61 -13.98 -9.48 11.73
C CYS A 61 -15.46 -9.37 11.33
N THR A 62 -16.35 -10.23 11.84
CA THR A 62 -17.78 -10.21 11.48
C THR A 62 -18.60 -9.23 12.32
N GLY A 63 -18.16 -8.96 13.55
CA GLY A 63 -18.89 -8.14 14.51
C GLY A 63 -20.17 -8.80 15.05
N GLU A 64 -20.34 -10.11 14.87
CA GLU A 64 -21.58 -10.84 15.15
C GLU A 64 -21.96 -10.88 16.64
N LYS A 65 -21.00 -10.64 17.55
CA LYS A 65 -21.26 -10.59 19.00
C LYS A 65 -21.78 -9.25 19.53
N GLY A 66 -21.87 -8.21 18.70
CA GLY A 66 -22.41 -6.92 19.14
C GLY A 66 -21.47 -6.19 20.11
N ALA A 67 -22.00 -5.65 21.21
CA ALA A 67 -21.24 -4.86 22.18
C ALA A 67 -20.41 -5.74 23.13
N GLY A 68 -19.26 -5.21 23.57
CA GLY A 68 -18.43 -5.78 24.64
C GLY A 68 -18.69 -5.09 25.99
N LEU A 69 -17.88 -5.43 26.99
CA LEU A 69 -17.85 -4.78 28.29
C LEU A 69 -17.20 -3.39 28.22
N LYS A 70 -16.17 -3.23 27.37
CA LYS A 70 -15.43 -1.98 27.15
C LYS A 70 -15.72 -1.41 25.75
N ALA A 71 -15.75 -2.27 24.74
CA ALA A 71 -15.92 -1.86 23.36
C ALA A 71 -17.41 -1.62 23.03
N PRO A 72 -17.78 -0.48 22.40
CA PRO A 72 -19.16 -0.27 21.95
C PRO A 72 -19.60 -1.32 20.92
N LYS A 73 -18.64 -1.88 20.18
CA LYS A 73 -18.84 -3.02 19.29
C LYS A 73 -17.55 -3.87 19.23
N LEU A 74 -17.69 -5.18 19.40
CA LEU A 74 -16.62 -6.16 19.20
C LEU A 74 -16.38 -6.36 17.69
N HIS A 75 -15.77 -5.37 17.03
CA HIS A 75 -15.64 -5.36 15.57
C HIS A 75 -14.44 -4.52 15.09
N TYR A 76 -13.66 -5.04 14.14
CA TYR A 76 -12.50 -4.34 13.58
C TYR A 76 -12.86 -3.25 12.55
N LYS A 77 -14.07 -3.25 11.99
CA LYS A 77 -14.48 -2.21 11.04
C LYS A 77 -14.46 -0.84 11.70
N GLY A 78 -13.70 0.09 11.11
CA GLY A 78 -13.51 1.44 11.61
C GLY A 78 -12.33 1.59 12.56
N THR A 79 -11.63 0.50 12.93
CA THR A 79 -10.42 0.58 13.74
C THR A 79 -9.21 0.99 12.88
N ILE A 80 -8.08 1.23 13.54
CA ILE A 80 -6.85 1.63 12.86
C ILE A 80 -5.69 0.66 13.12
N PHE A 81 -4.68 0.77 12.26
CA PHE A 81 -3.32 0.37 12.61
C PHE A 81 -2.64 1.55 13.30
N HIS A 82 -2.62 1.54 14.63
CA HIS A 82 -2.11 2.64 15.45
C HIS A 82 -0.59 2.64 15.58
N LYS A 83 0.08 1.54 15.19
CA LYS A 83 1.54 1.43 15.26
C LYS A 83 2.11 0.69 14.05
N VAL A 84 3.16 1.24 13.45
CA VAL A 84 3.88 0.70 12.30
C VAL A 84 5.37 0.79 12.59
N ILE A 85 6.06 -0.35 12.59
CA ILE A 85 7.52 -0.40 12.66
C ILE A 85 8.04 -0.94 11.34
N SER A 86 8.74 -0.06 10.60
CA SER A 86 9.31 -0.41 9.30
C SER A 86 10.22 -1.64 9.39
N GLN A 87 10.09 -2.54 8.42
CA GLN A 87 10.81 -3.82 8.34
C GLN A 87 10.53 -4.81 9.49
N PHE A 88 9.51 -4.56 10.31
CA PHE A 88 9.16 -5.45 11.40
C PHE A 88 7.69 -5.87 11.33
N MET A 89 6.76 -4.97 11.65
CA MET A 89 5.34 -5.29 11.74
C MET A 89 4.44 -4.05 11.64
N ILE A 90 3.15 -4.29 11.38
CA ILE A 90 2.06 -3.34 11.64
C ILE A 90 1.16 -3.89 12.74
N GLN A 91 0.70 -3.02 13.63
CA GLN A 91 -0.13 -3.38 14.78
C GLN A 91 -1.45 -2.60 14.73
N GLY A 92 -2.53 -3.32 14.99
CA GLY A 92 -3.87 -2.76 15.07
C GLY A 92 -4.74 -3.54 16.06
N GLY A 93 -6.04 -3.34 15.96
CA GLY A 93 -7.03 -4.12 16.74
C GLY A 93 -7.30 -3.58 18.14
N ASP A 94 -6.90 -2.36 18.47
CA ASP A 94 -7.50 -1.65 19.60
C ASP A 94 -8.90 -1.18 19.20
N ILE A 95 -9.90 -1.92 19.65
CA ILE A 95 -11.31 -1.69 19.35
C ILE A 95 -12.03 -0.80 20.38
N VAL A 96 -11.28 -0.30 21.37
CA VAL A 96 -11.81 0.49 22.49
C VAL A 96 -11.33 1.94 22.39
N ASN A 97 -10.01 2.15 22.39
CA ASN A 97 -9.40 3.49 22.40
C ASN A 97 -8.80 3.88 21.05
N PHE A 98 -8.57 2.90 20.16
CA PHE A 98 -7.97 3.09 18.84
C PHE A 98 -6.55 3.67 18.86
N ASP A 99 -5.80 3.49 19.95
CA ASP A 99 -4.44 4.03 20.12
C ASP A 99 -3.42 3.00 20.63
N GLY A 100 -3.88 1.78 20.93
CA GLY A 100 -3.05 0.68 21.42
C GLY A 100 -3.02 0.54 22.93
N THR A 101 -3.72 1.40 23.67
CA THR A 101 -3.77 1.36 25.14
C THR A 101 -4.81 0.39 25.69
N SER A 102 -5.70 -0.13 24.84
CA SER A 102 -6.80 -1.01 25.26
C SER A 102 -7.13 -2.09 24.24
N GLY A 103 -8.09 -2.93 24.58
CA GLY A 103 -8.55 -4.05 23.79
C GLY A 103 -9.58 -4.85 24.56
N GLU A 104 -10.34 -5.66 23.83
CA GLU A 104 -11.30 -6.57 24.41
C GLU A 104 -11.51 -7.79 23.52
N SER A 105 -11.39 -8.99 24.08
CA SER A 105 -11.68 -10.22 23.37
C SER A 105 -13.16 -10.54 23.40
N ILE A 106 -13.56 -11.49 22.56
CA ILE A 106 -14.92 -12.03 22.56
C ILE A 106 -15.27 -12.86 23.81
N TYR A 107 -14.29 -13.08 24.69
CA TYR A 107 -14.40 -13.84 25.93
C TYR A 107 -14.34 -12.94 27.18
N GLY A 108 -14.22 -11.62 27.01
CA GLY A 108 -13.99 -10.64 28.07
C GLY A 108 -12.68 -9.87 27.88
N PRO A 109 -12.15 -9.23 28.94
CA PRO A 109 -10.98 -8.35 28.82
C PRO A 109 -9.73 -9.07 28.27
N TYR A 110 -9.49 -10.30 28.70
CA TYR A 110 -8.33 -11.11 28.29
C TYR A 110 -8.67 -12.59 28.12
N PHE A 111 -7.83 -13.32 27.40
CA PHE A 111 -7.81 -14.79 27.35
C PHE A 111 -6.38 -15.36 27.28
N ASP A 112 -6.27 -16.66 27.57
CA ASP A 112 -5.00 -17.37 27.71
C ASP A 112 -4.19 -17.50 26.42
N ASP A 113 -2.88 -17.67 26.55
CA ASP A 113 -2.00 -18.08 25.46
C ASP A 113 -2.32 -19.53 25.08
N GLU A 114 -2.84 -19.76 23.88
CA GLU A 114 -3.35 -21.07 23.52
C GLU A 114 -2.25 -22.10 23.26
N ASN A 115 -1.21 -21.74 22.49
CA ASN A 115 0.08 -22.44 22.40
C ASN A 115 1.10 -21.63 21.56
N PHE A 116 2.36 -22.08 21.56
CA PHE A 116 3.47 -21.47 20.79
C PHE A 116 4.15 -22.46 19.82
N LYS A 117 3.36 -23.37 19.22
CA LYS A 117 3.88 -24.40 18.30
C LYS A 117 4.49 -23.79 17.04
N LEU A 118 3.91 -22.69 16.55
CA LEU A 118 4.33 -21.97 15.36
C LEU A 118 5.45 -20.98 15.68
N LYS A 119 6.25 -20.63 14.68
CA LYS A 119 7.41 -19.71 14.79
C LYS A 119 7.27 -18.55 13.81
N HIS A 120 7.73 -17.37 14.20
CA HIS A 120 7.68 -16.14 13.40
C HIS A 120 8.81 -16.11 12.37
N ASN A 121 8.88 -17.10 11.49
CA ASN A 121 10.01 -17.33 10.59
C ASN A 121 9.85 -16.72 9.18
N PHE A 122 8.71 -16.09 8.87
CA PHE A 122 8.49 -15.38 7.60
C PHE A 122 7.49 -14.21 7.75
N ALA A 123 7.38 -13.40 6.69
CA ALA A 123 6.49 -12.26 6.59
C ALA A 123 5.03 -12.68 6.31
N GLY A 124 4.06 -11.89 6.76
CA GLY A 124 2.63 -12.13 6.54
C GLY A 124 2.00 -13.05 7.57
N LEU A 125 2.63 -13.26 8.73
CA LEU A 125 2.04 -13.98 9.87
C LEU A 125 1.24 -13.02 10.74
N LEU A 126 0.11 -13.49 11.25
CA LEU A 126 -0.69 -12.80 12.26
C LEU A 126 -0.36 -13.35 13.64
N SER A 127 -0.14 -12.45 14.59
CA SER A 127 0.21 -12.81 15.97
C SER A 127 -0.49 -11.89 16.97
N MET A 128 -0.91 -12.44 18.11
CA MET A 128 -1.58 -11.67 19.16
C MET A 128 -0.62 -10.70 19.83
N VAL A 129 -1.11 -9.51 20.19
CA VAL A 129 -0.42 -8.62 21.13
C VAL A 129 -0.93 -8.90 22.54
N ASN A 130 -0.02 -8.90 23.51
CA ASN A 130 -0.32 -9.06 24.94
C ASN A 130 0.35 -7.94 25.75
N GLU A 131 0.08 -7.88 27.07
CA GLU A 131 0.58 -6.83 27.96
C GLU A 131 1.99 -7.11 28.50
N GLY A 132 2.80 -7.90 27.80
CA GLY A 132 4.13 -8.31 28.24
C GLY A 132 4.13 -9.35 29.38
N LYS A 133 2.96 -9.93 29.70
CA LYS A 133 2.80 -11.05 30.63
C LYS A 133 1.93 -12.15 30.01
N PRO A 134 2.15 -13.43 30.36
CA PRO A 134 1.35 -14.53 29.82
C PRO A 134 -0.15 -14.34 30.01
N ASN A 135 -0.94 -14.91 29.11
CA ASN A 135 -2.40 -14.98 29.20
C ASN A 135 -3.11 -13.62 29.22
N THR A 136 -2.60 -12.66 28.45
CA THR A 136 -3.20 -11.32 28.29
C THR A 136 -3.57 -10.98 26.85
N ASN A 137 -3.95 -11.99 26.08
CA ASN A 137 -4.44 -11.78 24.72
C ASN A 137 -5.81 -11.09 24.76
N SER A 138 -6.05 -10.16 23.84
CA SER A 138 -7.33 -9.42 23.74
C SER A 138 -7.79 -9.29 22.27
N SER A 139 -7.94 -8.09 21.74
CA SER A 139 -8.27 -7.83 20.33
C SER A 139 -7.09 -7.35 19.49
N GLN A 140 -6.01 -6.88 20.13
CA GLN A 140 -4.86 -6.34 19.40
C GLN A 140 -4.03 -7.45 18.74
N PHE A 141 -3.54 -7.17 17.54
CA PHE A 141 -2.76 -8.10 16.73
C PHE A 141 -1.67 -7.36 15.95
N ILE A 142 -0.66 -8.12 15.54
CA ILE A 142 0.33 -7.67 14.55
C ILE A 142 0.21 -8.47 13.26
N ILE A 143 0.66 -7.86 12.17
CA ILE A 143 1.00 -8.53 10.92
C ILE A 143 2.50 -8.34 10.70
N THR A 144 3.26 -9.45 10.60
CA THR A 144 4.70 -9.38 10.35
C THR A 144 4.99 -8.98 8.90
N VAL A 145 6.04 -8.20 8.66
CA VAL A 145 6.56 -7.94 7.30
C VAL A 145 7.96 -8.51 7.06
N GLN A 146 8.57 -9.08 8.12
CA GLN A 146 9.78 -9.87 8.08
C GLN A 146 9.71 -10.98 9.15
N ALA A 147 10.61 -11.97 9.06
CA ALA A 147 10.84 -12.91 10.15
C ALA A 147 11.14 -12.16 11.47
N SER A 148 10.47 -12.58 12.53
CA SER A 148 10.38 -11.89 13.82
C SER A 148 10.57 -12.88 14.98
N THR A 149 11.60 -13.71 14.92
CA THR A 149 11.82 -14.86 15.84
C THR A 149 11.98 -14.47 17.31
N HIS A 150 12.28 -13.20 17.61
CA HIS A 150 12.30 -12.69 18.98
C HIS A 150 10.91 -12.67 19.65
N LEU A 151 9.82 -12.82 18.88
CA LEU A 151 8.45 -12.96 19.38
C LEU A 151 8.05 -14.42 19.65
N ASP A 152 8.91 -15.38 19.34
CA ASP A 152 8.62 -16.80 19.56
C ASP A 152 8.43 -17.10 21.05
N ASN A 153 7.50 -18.01 21.36
CA ASN A 153 7.14 -18.42 22.72
C ASN A 153 6.57 -17.32 23.64
N THR A 154 6.32 -16.12 23.10
CA THR A 154 5.75 -15.00 23.84
C THR A 154 4.47 -14.46 23.21
N HIS A 155 4.29 -14.64 21.88
CA HIS A 155 3.11 -14.18 21.16
C HIS A 155 2.50 -15.33 20.36
N VAL A 156 1.18 -15.49 20.44
CA VAL A 156 0.45 -16.59 19.77
C VAL A 156 0.24 -16.26 18.30
N ILE A 157 0.85 -17.04 17.40
CA ILE A 157 0.57 -16.99 15.96
C ILE A 157 -0.76 -17.68 15.68
N PHE A 158 -1.65 -17.00 14.97
CA PHE A 158 -3.00 -17.49 14.74
C PHE A 158 -3.49 -17.42 13.29
N GLY A 159 -2.69 -16.88 12.38
CA GLY A 159 -3.07 -16.86 10.98
C GLY A 159 -1.95 -16.41 10.06
N ARG A 160 -2.25 -16.37 8.77
CA ARG A 160 -1.37 -15.83 7.74
C ARG A 160 -2.14 -15.12 6.64
N ILE A 161 -1.47 -14.19 5.98
CA ILE A 161 -1.94 -13.57 4.75
C ILE A 161 -1.82 -14.59 3.62
N ILE A 162 -2.93 -14.77 2.89
CA ILE A 162 -2.97 -15.59 1.67
C ILE A 162 -3.14 -14.74 0.40
N LYS A 163 -3.68 -13.52 0.52
CA LYS A 163 -3.75 -12.51 -0.54
C LYS A 163 -3.63 -11.10 0.03
N GLY A 164 -3.10 -10.16 -0.74
CA GLY A 164 -3.03 -8.74 -0.33
C GLY A 164 -1.76 -8.39 0.46
N MET A 165 -0.71 -9.20 0.39
CA MET A 165 0.57 -8.87 1.04
C MET A 165 1.16 -7.55 0.52
N GLY A 166 0.94 -7.24 -0.77
CA GLY A 166 1.34 -5.95 -1.34
C GLY A 166 0.68 -4.76 -0.64
N ALA A 167 -0.58 -4.90 -0.21
CA ALA A 167 -1.29 -3.85 0.52
C ALA A 167 -0.62 -3.60 1.89
N VAL A 168 -0.31 -4.67 2.64
CA VAL A 168 0.40 -4.56 3.93
C VAL A 168 1.78 -3.91 3.77
N LEU A 169 2.54 -4.30 2.74
CA LEU A 169 3.84 -3.69 2.46
C LEU A 169 3.72 -2.21 2.09
N GLU A 170 2.58 -1.79 1.52
CA GLU A 170 2.30 -0.38 1.25
C GLU A 170 1.95 0.39 2.53
N LEU A 171 1.19 -0.21 3.44
CA LEU A 171 0.92 0.36 4.77
C LEU A 171 2.21 0.59 5.56
N CYS A 172 3.18 -0.32 5.48
CA CYS A 172 4.49 -0.19 6.14
C CYS A 172 5.36 0.96 5.63
N LYS A 173 5.04 1.57 4.48
CA LYS A 173 5.81 2.69 3.91
C LYS A 173 5.27 4.05 4.36
N VAL A 174 4.13 4.08 5.07
CA VAL A 174 3.58 5.32 5.60
C VAL A 174 4.58 5.91 6.59
N PRO A 175 4.97 7.19 6.46
CA PRO A 175 5.85 7.84 7.42
C PRO A 175 5.27 7.78 8.84
N THR A 176 6.14 7.62 9.84
CA THR A 176 5.74 7.47 11.24
C THR A 176 6.45 8.48 12.13
N GLU A 177 5.76 8.95 13.16
CA GLU A 177 6.34 9.68 14.30
C GLU A 177 6.19 8.83 15.55
N ASN A 178 7.31 8.41 16.17
CA ASN A 178 7.30 7.48 17.31
C ASN A 178 6.50 6.19 17.04
N ASP A 179 6.74 5.57 15.88
CA ASP A 179 6.01 4.41 15.35
C ASP A 179 4.52 4.64 15.02
N ILE A 180 3.98 5.85 15.23
CA ILE A 180 2.58 6.18 14.90
C ILE A 180 2.51 6.70 13.46
N PRO A 181 1.69 6.11 12.57
CA PRO A 181 1.52 6.60 11.20
C PRO A 181 1.05 8.05 11.16
N VAL A 182 1.74 8.89 10.36
CA VAL A 182 1.35 10.29 10.12
C VAL A 182 0.00 10.35 9.40
N ASP A 183 -0.18 9.51 8.40
CA ASP A 183 -1.48 9.32 7.74
C ASP A 183 -2.24 8.16 8.40
N LYS A 184 -3.50 8.40 8.78
CA LYS A 184 -4.35 7.41 9.44
C LYS A 184 -4.56 6.19 8.54
N ILE A 185 -4.22 5.00 9.05
CA ILE A 185 -4.43 3.72 8.37
C ILE A 185 -5.66 3.03 8.96
N ASN A 186 -6.71 2.86 8.18
CA ASN A 186 -8.01 2.37 8.66
C ASN A 186 -8.34 0.99 8.09
N ILE A 187 -9.02 0.17 8.90
CA ILE A 187 -9.77 -1.00 8.43
C ILE A 187 -11.17 -0.50 8.05
N VAL A 188 -11.39 -0.28 6.75
CA VAL A 188 -12.62 0.29 6.18
C VAL A 188 -13.77 -0.71 6.24
N ASP A 189 -13.47 -1.98 6.00
CA ASP A 189 -14.42 -3.08 6.08
C ASP A 189 -13.69 -4.36 6.47
N CYS A 190 -14.40 -5.31 7.03
CA CYS A 190 -13.88 -6.62 7.35
C CYS A 190 -15.01 -7.64 7.46
N GLY A 191 -14.65 -8.92 7.41
CA GLY A 191 -15.63 -10.00 7.50
C GLY A 191 -15.01 -11.37 7.25
N GLU A 192 -15.87 -12.38 7.22
CA GLU A 192 -15.53 -13.75 6.89
C GLU A 192 -15.94 -14.06 5.44
N LEU A 193 -15.09 -14.79 4.72
CA LEU A 193 -15.36 -15.30 3.38
C LEU A 193 -15.76 -16.77 3.49
N LYS A 194 -16.89 -17.14 2.87
CA LYS A 194 -17.32 -18.54 2.84
C LYS A 194 -16.52 -19.32 1.81
N LYS A 195 -16.43 -20.64 2.02
CA LYS A 195 -15.76 -21.55 1.08
C LYS A 195 -16.35 -21.38 -0.33
N GLY A 196 -15.49 -21.09 -1.30
CA GLY A 196 -15.85 -20.90 -2.70
C GLY A 196 -16.30 -19.49 -3.08
N GLU A 197 -16.41 -18.56 -2.13
CA GLU A 197 -16.62 -17.14 -2.45
C GLU A 197 -15.38 -16.54 -3.13
N ASN A 198 -15.61 -15.54 -3.99
CA ASN A 198 -14.52 -14.78 -4.58
C ASN A 198 -13.80 -13.98 -3.47
N TRP A 199 -12.48 -13.93 -3.52
CA TRP A 199 -11.64 -13.08 -2.67
C TRP A 199 -12.07 -11.60 -2.68
N GLY A 200 -12.65 -11.13 -3.79
CA GLY A 200 -13.08 -9.74 -3.94
C GLY A 200 -11.88 -8.79 -4.01
N LEU A 201 -10.82 -9.22 -4.71
CA LEU A 201 -9.60 -8.44 -4.87
C LEU A 201 -9.66 -7.55 -6.10
N GLU A 202 -10.43 -7.95 -7.11
CA GLU A 202 -10.60 -7.22 -8.35
C GLU A 202 -11.34 -5.89 -8.14
N GLU A 203 -11.00 -4.90 -8.95
CA GLU A 203 -11.74 -3.64 -8.97
C GLU A 203 -13.13 -3.83 -9.57
N ASN A 204 -14.10 -3.11 -9.01
CA ASN A 204 -15.52 -3.17 -9.39
C ASN A 204 -16.12 -1.76 -9.54
N ASP A 205 -15.33 -0.83 -10.07
CA ASP A 205 -15.67 0.59 -10.23
C ASP A 205 -16.37 0.92 -11.57
N GLU A 206 -16.97 -0.09 -12.20
CA GLU A 206 -17.62 -0.03 -13.52
C GLU A 206 -16.68 0.29 -14.70
N SER A 207 -15.36 0.37 -14.46
CA SER A 207 -14.38 0.54 -15.52
C SER A 207 -13.90 -0.80 -16.10
N GLU A 208 -13.15 -0.75 -17.20
CA GLU A 208 -12.49 -1.93 -17.77
C GLU A 208 -11.31 -2.45 -16.92
N ASP A 209 -10.94 -1.71 -15.87
CA ASP A 209 -10.00 -2.20 -14.87
C ASP A 209 -10.70 -3.21 -13.96
N VAL A 210 -10.54 -4.49 -14.29
CA VAL A 210 -11.06 -5.64 -13.50
C VAL A 210 -9.92 -6.40 -12.81
N TYR A 211 -8.73 -5.80 -12.73
CA TYR A 211 -7.53 -6.48 -12.25
C TYR A 211 -7.33 -6.24 -10.76
N THR A 212 -6.57 -7.10 -10.08
CA THR A 212 -6.24 -6.92 -8.66
C THR A 212 -5.33 -5.70 -8.46
N PRO A 213 -5.41 -4.96 -7.33
CA PRO A 213 -4.53 -3.83 -7.02
C PRO A 213 -3.02 -4.16 -7.07
N TRP A 214 -2.69 -5.42 -6.82
CA TRP A 214 -1.33 -5.98 -6.80
C TRP A 214 -1.22 -7.14 -7.79
N PRO A 215 -0.32 -7.07 -8.78
CA PRO A 215 -0.22 -8.08 -9.84
C PRO A 215 0.21 -9.46 -9.32
N GLU A 216 0.88 -9.54 -8.17
CA GLU A 216 1.27 -10.81 -7.52
C GLU A 216 0.05 -11.63 -7.05
N ASP A 217 -1.06 -10.95 -6.74
CA ASP A 217 -2.29 -11.60 -6.31
C ASP A 217 -3.18 -12.03 -7.48
N TRP A 218 -2.89 -11.55 -8.69
CA TRP A 218 -3.67 -11.84 -9.89
C TRP A 218 -3.50 -13.31 -10.29
N ASP A 219 -4.60 -14.06 -10.36
CA ASP A 219 -4.58 -15.43 -10.85
C ASP A 219 -4.52 -15.47 -12.38
N TYR A 220 -3.31 -15.28 -12.91
CA TYR A 220 -3.01 -15.40 -14.34
C TYR A 220 -2.78 -16.85 -14.77
N SER A 221 -2.93 -17.86 -13.89
CA SER A 221 -2.66 -19.28 -14.20
C SER A 221 -3.45 -19.78 -15.42
N LYS A 222 -4.69 -19.31 -15.57
CA LYS A 222 -5.57 -19.58 -16.73
C LYS A 222 -5.10 -18.92 -18.03
N HIS A 223 -4.11 -18.03 -17.96
CA HIS A 223 -3.60 -17.19 -19.04
C HIS A 223 -2.08 -17.29 -19.23
N VAL A 224 -1.39 -18.23 -18.56
CA VAL A 224 0.08 -18.35 -18.61
C VAL A 224 0.59 -18.46 -20.06
N ASN A 225 -0.08 -19.26 -20.88
CA ASN A 225 0.25 -19.43 -22.30
C ASN A 225 -0.05 -18.19 -23.17
N LYS A 226 -0.65 -17.14 -22.59
CA LYS A 226 -1.02 -15.87 -23.24
C LYS A 226 -0.33 -14.65 -22.60
N LEU A 227 0.55 -14.85 -21.61
CA LEU A 227 1.25 -13.76 -20.93
C LEU A 227 2.32 -13.15 -21.85
N THR A 228 1.85 -12.27 -22.72
CA THR A 228 2.62 -11.56 -23.73
C THR A 228 2.76 -10.10 -23.36
N HIS A 229 3.81 -9.45 -23.86
CA HIS A 229 3.98 -8.00 -23.77
C HIS A 229 2.78 -7.26 -24.33
N LYS A 230 2.22 -7.73 -25.46
CA LYS A 230 1.01 -7.15 -26.06
C LYS A 230 -0.20 -7.24 -25.14
N PHE A 231 -0.43 -8.40 -24.51
CA PHE A 231 -1.53 -8.57 -23.57
C PHE A 231 -1.35 -7.70 -22.32
N MET A 232 -0.13 -7.66 -21.76
CA MET A 232 0.15 -6.79 -20.61
C MET A 232 0.02 -5.30 -20.95
N GLU A 233 0.36 -4.90 -22.17
CA GLU A 233 0.12 -3.54 -22.62
C GLU A 233 -1.37 -3.18 -22.57
N ASP A 234 -2.26 -4.07 -23.03
CA ASP A 234 -3.72 -3.89 -22.96
C ASP A 234 -4.21 -3.78 -21.51
N VAL A 235 -3.75 -4.67 -20.63
CA VAL A 235 -4.04 -4.63 -19.18
C VAL A 235 -3.66 -3.28 -18.58
N ILE A 236 -2.43 -2.83 -18.83
CA ILE A 236 -1.89 -1.57 -18.29
C ILE A 236 -2.67 -0.36 -18.86
N ARG A 237 -3.09 -0.42 -20.13
CA ARG A 237 -3.91 0.63 -20.76
C ARG A 237 -5.28 0.74 -20.09
N LYS A 238 -5.97 -0.36 -19.85
CA LYS A 238 -7.26 -0.37 -19.13
C LYS A 238 -7.17 0.26 -17.75
N ILE A 239 -6.13 -0.10 -16.98
CA ILE A 239 -5.87 0.50 -15.66
C ILE A 239 -5.58 2.01 -15.79
N LYS A 240 -4.74 2.41 -16.76
CA LYS A 240 -4.44 3.83 -17.03
C LYS A 240 -5.70 4.60 -17.39
N ASP A 241 -6.56 4.05 -18.23
CA ASP A 241 -7.77 4.72 -18.74
C ASP A 241 -8.83 4.85 -17.64
N SER A 242 -8.92 3.89 -16.72
CA SER A 242 -9.65 4.07 -15.46
C SER A 242 -9.10 5.27 -14.66
N GLY A 243 -7.77 5.39 -14.53
CA GLY A 243 -7.13 6.57 -13.93
C GLY A 243 -7.45 7.89 -14.63
N ASN A 244 -7.51 7.90 -15.97
CA ASN A 244 -7.91 9.06 -16.76
C ASN A 244 -9.35 9.47 -16.46
N SER A 245 -10.27 8.50 -16.32
CA SER A 245 -11.67 8.74 -15.96
C SER A 245 -11.79 9.43 -14.59
N TYR A 246 -11.07 8.94 -13.58
CA TYR A 246 -11.04 9.58 -12.26
C TYR A 246 -10.41 10.99 -12.30
N PHE A 247 -9.34 11.17 -13.08
CA PHE A 247 -8.71 12.47 -13.25
C PHE A 247 -9.67 13.50 -13.87
N ALA A 248 -10.42 13.11 -14.90
CA ALA A 248 -11.43 13.95 -15.54
C ALA A 248 -12.56 14.35 -14.57
N LYS A 249 -12.93 13.44 -13.65
CA LYS A 249 -13.89 13.68 -12.57
C LYS A 249 -13.30 14.47 -11.39
N GLN A 250 -12.05 14.93 -11.47
CA GLN A 250 -11.31 15.60 -10.40
C GLN A 250 -11.14 14.76 -9.12
N ASN A 251 -11.35 13.45 -9.20
CA ASN A 251 -11.03 12.53 -8.12
C ASN A 251 -9.54 12.15 -8.24
N TYR A 252 -8.69 13.04 -7.74
CA TYR A 252 -7.24 12.89 -7.85
C TYR A 252 -6.68 11.75 -6.99
N VAL A 253 -7.37 11.36 -5.90
CA VAL A 253 -6.97 10.24 -5.04
C VAL A 253 -7.04 8.93 -5.83
N ASP A 254 -8.20 8.64 -6.45
CA ASP A 254 -8.35 7.43 -7.24
C ASP A 254 -7.55 7.47 -8.56
N ALA A 255 -7.43 8.64 -9.19
CA ALA A 255 -6.56 8.79 -10.36
C ALA A 255 -5.10 8.42 -10.03
N ASN A 256 -4.56 8.93 -8.92
CA ASN A 256 -3.22 8.58 -8.43
C ASN A 256 -3.12 7.08 -8.16
N ARG A 257 -4.08 6.51 -7.42
CA ARG A 257 -4.14 5.07 -7.13
C ARG A 257 -4.07 4.21 -8.40
N LYS A 258 -4.85 4.54 -9.43
CA LYS A 258 -4.88 3.81 -10.70
C LYS A 258 -3.59 3.96 -11.50
N TYR A 259 -3.01 5.16 -11.62
CA TYR A 259 -1.74 5.29 -12.33
C TYR A 259 -0.59 4.57 -11.62
N ARG A 260 -0.58 4.58 -10.28
CA ARG A 260 0.38 3.79 -9.47
C ARG A 260 0.20 2.30 -9.72
N LYS A 261 -1.06 1.83 -9.75
CA LYS A 261 -1.39 0.43 -10.10
C LYS A 261 -0.89 0.07 -11.50
N ALA A 262 -1.15 0.89 -12.51
CA ALA A 262 -0.66 0.64 -13.87
C ALA A 262 0.88 0.54 -13.93
N LEU A 263 1.59 1.40 -13.19
CA LEU A 263 3.05 1.34 -13.09
C LEU A 263 3.54 0.09 -12.33
N ARG A 264 2.81 -0.37 -11.30
CA ARG A 264 3.10 -1.65 -10.64
C ARG A 264 3.00 -2.82 -11.61
N TYR A 265 1.94 -2.88 -12.42
CA TYR A 265 1.77 -3.90 -13.45
C TYR A 265 2.87 -3.85 -14.51
N TYR A 266 3.26 -2.65 -14.95
CA TYR A 266 4.41 -2.48 -15.85
C TYR A 266 5.71 -3.03 -15.26
N ASN A 267 6.02 -2.67 -14.02
CA ASN A 267 7.25 -3.09 -13.34
C ASN A 267 7.25 -4.60 -13.05
N TRP A 268 6.10 -5.17 -12.70
CA TRP A 268 5.94 -6.61 -12.51
C TRP A 268 6.14 -7.38 -13.83
N MET A 269 5.53 -6.89 -14.91
CA MET A 269 5.68 -7.45 -16.27
C MET A 269 7.15 -7.43 -16.71
N SER A 270 7.84 -6.32 -16.50
CA SER A 270 9.24 -6.15 -16.94
C SER A 270 10.23 -7.10 -16.25
N LYS A 271 9.83 -7.74 -15.14
CA LYS A 271 10.64 -8.73 -14.41
C LYS A 271 10.39 -10.17 -14.87
N GLN A 272 9.37 -10.40 -15.71
CA GLN A 272 9.06 -11.74 -16.20
C GLN A 272 10.07 -12.17 -17.26
N LYS A 273 10.68 -13.34 -17.09
CA LYS A 273 11.78 -13.81 -17.95
C LYS A 273 11.33 -14.55 -19.21
N ASN A 274 10.10 -15.06 -19.25
CA ASN A 274 9.62 -16.00 -20.27
C ASN A 274 8.36 -15.48 -20.99
N MET A 275 8.39 -14.24 -21.47
CA MET A 275 7.32 -13.74 -22.35
C MET A 275 7.55 -14.23 -23.78
N SER A 276 6.47 -14.66 -24.45
CA SER A 276 6.57 -15.34 -25.75
C SER A 276 6.77 -14.39 -26.95
N ASP A 277 6.66 -13.07 -26.74
CA ASP A 277 6.80 -12.04 -27.76
C ASP A 277 7.89 -11.01 -27.38
N THR A 278 8.23 -10.13 -28.33
CA THR A 278 9.26 -9.12 -28.16
C THR A 278 8.74 -7.90 -27.40
N PHE A 279 9.63 -7.25 -26.65
CA PHE A 279 9.32 -6.00 -25.98
C PHE A 279 9.10 -4.85 -26.99
N TYR A 280 7.95 -4.18 -26.94
CA TYR A 280 7.56 -3.16 -27.92
C TYR A 280 7.91 -1.74 -27.47
N ILE A 281 8.24 -0.86 -28.42
CA ILE A 281 8.44 0.58 -28.17
C ILE A 281 7.17 1.22 -27.56
N SER A 282 5.99 0.72 -27.91
CA SER A 282 4.71 1.17 -27.34
C SER A 282 4.65 1.03 -25.81
N LEU A 283 5.29 0.01 -25.22
CA LEU A 283 5.39 -0.17 -23.77
C LEU A 283 6.29 0.88 -23.12
N VAL A 284 7.42 1.24 -23.75
CA VAL A 284 8.28 2.35 -23.28
C VAL A 284 7.49 3.65 -23.25
N ASN A 285 6.77 3.94 -24.34
CA ASN A 285 5.92 5.12 -24.45
C ASN A 285 4.77 5.10 -23.43
N LEU A 286 4.23 3.92 -23.12
CA LEU A 286 3.19 3.75 -22.11
C LEU A 286 3.75 4.06 -20.72
N ARG A 287 4.93 3.55 -20.35
CA ARG A 287 5.60 3.90 -19.08
C ARG A 287 5.80 5.41 -18.96
N LEU A 288 6.35 6.06 -19.99
CA LEU A 288 6.54 7.51 -20.01
C LEU A 288 5.20 8.25 -19.78
N THR A 289 4.14 7.80 -20.45
CA THR A 289 2.79 8.35 -20.27
C THR A 289 2.29 8.20 -18.83
N LEU A 290 2.54 7.05 -18.19
CA LEU A 290 2.16 6.80 -16.80
C LEU A 290 2.91 7.72 -15.82
N LEU A 291 4.23 7.87 -15.97
CA LEU A 291 5.04 8.77 -15.14
C LEU A 291 4.58 10.22 -15.30
N LEU A 292 4.30 10.64 -16.53
CA LEU A 292 3.73 11.95 -16.83
C LEU A 292 2.35 12.12 -16.16
N ASN A 293 1.45 11.15 -16.26
CA ASN A 293 0.13 11.23 -15.63
C ASN A 293 0.22 11.28 -14.10
N LEU A 294 1.15 10.52 -13.50
CA LEU A 294 1.46 10.57 -12.08
C LEU A 294 1.96 11.95 -11.65
N ALA A 295 2.88 12.56 -12.41
CA ALA A 295 3.34 13.92 -12.14
C ALA A 295 2.18 14.94 -12.20
N ALA A 296 1.27 14.78 -13.18
CA ALA A 296 0.11 15.66 -13.32
C ALA A 296 -0.88 15.55 -12.15
N VAL A 297 -1.21 14.34 -11.71
CA VAL A 297 -2.13 14.15 -10.58
C VAL A 297 -1.50 14.58 -9.26
N ARG A 298 -0.21 14.33 -9.05
CA ARG A 298 0.51 14.77 -7.86
C ARG A 298 0.65 16.29 -7.75
N LEU A 299 0.75 17.00 -8.89
CA LEU A 299 0.63 18.46 -8.91
C LEU A 299 -0.74 18.92 -8.36
N LYS A 300 -1.84 18.24 -8.75
CA LYS A 300 -3.18 18.55 -8.23
C LYS A 300 -3.33 18.22 -6.74
N GLN A 301 -2.63 17.20 -6.27
CA GLN A 301 -2.56 16.82 -4.86
C GLN A 301 -1.55 17.64 -4.05
N LYS A 302 -0.84 18.60 -4.66
CA LYS A 302 0.19 19.45 -4.05
C LYS A 302 1.41 18.68 -3.50
N GLU A 303 1.67 17.48 -4.02
CA GLU A 303 2.82 16.66 -3.65
C GLU A 303 4.08 17.08 -4.45
N TYR A 304 4.49 18.34 -4.33
CA TYR A 304 5.46 18.96 -5.26
C TYR A 304 6.83 18.26 -5.29
N ARG A 305 7.36 17.81 -4.14
CA ARG A 305 8.63 17.07 -4.09
C ARG A 305 8.55 15.76 -4.89
N LYS A 306 7.46 15.01 -4.73
CA LYS A 306 7.21 13.77 -5.48
C LYS A 306 6.99 14.02 -6.99
N VAL A 307 6.52 15.21 -7.39
CA VAL A 307 6.45 15.61 -8.81
C VAL A 307 7.85 15.82 -9.37
N ILE A 308 8.74 16.46 -8.61
CA ILE A 308 10.13 16.69 -9.00
C ILE A 308 10.83 15.35 -9.23
N ASP A 309 10.69 14.40 -8.30
CA ASP A 309 11.30 13.07 -8.43
C ASP A 309 10.87 12.34 -9.70
N LEU A 310 9.55 12.34 -9.99
CA LEU A 310 9.02 11.73 -11.22
C LEU A 310 9.53 12.42 -12.48
N CYS A 311 9.62 13.75 -12.47
CA CYS A 311 10.11 14.49 -13.62
C CYS A 311 11.63 14.30 -13.81
N ASN A 312 12.40 14.15 -12.73
CA ASN A 312 13.81 13.81 -12.80
C ASN A 312 14.00 12.44 -13.45
N GLU A 313 13.26 11.42 -13.03
CA GLU A 313 13.31 10.08 -13.65
C GLU A 313 13.06 10.14 -15.16
N ILE A 314 12.06 10.93 -15.59
CA ILE A 314 11.77 11.13 -17.01
C ILE A 314 12.94 11.83 -17.72
N LEU A 315 13.46 12.91 -17.15
CA LEU A 315 14.48 13.77 -17.76
C LEU A 315 15.88 13.16 -17.75
N GLU A 316 16.15 12.20 -16.87
CA GLU A 316 17.35 11.35 -16.93
C GLU A 316 17.36 10.47 -18.18
N THR A 317 16.17 10.05 -18.65
CA THR A 317 16.03 9.21 -19.85
C THR A 317 15.82 10.03 -21.11
N ASP A 318 15.03 11.10 -21.03
CA ASP A 318 14.68 12.01 -22.12
C ASP A 318 14.74 13.45 -21.59
N ASN A 319 15.93 14.06 -21.65
CA ASN A 319 16.16 15.43 -21.19
C ASN A 319 15.45 16.50 -22.05
N THR A 320 14.83 16.09 -23.17
CA THR A 320 14.07 16.97 -24.07
C THR A 320 12.57 16.96 -23.79
N ASN A 321 12.13 16.24 -22.76
CA ASN A 321 10.71 16.08 -22.47
C ASN A 321 10.06 17.39 -21.95
N CYS A 322 9.49 18.17 -22.86
CA CYS A 322 8.87 19.47 -22.54
C CYS A 322 7.77 19.37 -21.46
N LYS A 323 7.00 18.27 -21.43
CA LYS A 323 5.94 18.07 -20.42
C LYS A 323 6.52 17.84 -19.02
N ALA A 324 7.62 17.10 -18.91
CA ALA A 324 8.29 16.88 -17.63
C ALA A 324 8.95 18.16 -17.13
N LEU A 325 9.69 18.89 -17.99
CA LEU A 325 10.26 20.20 -17.66
C LEU A 325 9.20 21.17 -17.15
N PHE A 326 8.10 21.31 -17.90
CA PHE A 326 7.02 22.22 -17.52
C PHE A 326 6.39 21.86 -16.16
N ARG A 327 6.13 20.58 -15.91
CA ARG A 327 5.54 20.12 -14.63
C ARG A 327 6.52 20.24 -13.47
N ARG A 328 7.81 19.97 -13.68
CA ARG A 328 8.85 20.18 -12.67
C ARG A 328 8.98 21.65 -12.30
N ALA A 329 8.91 22.55 -13.29
CA ALA A 329 8.88 23.99 -13.06
C ALA A 329 7.66 24.43 -12.23
N GLN A 330 6.47 23.87 -12.49
CA GLN A 330 5.27 24.15 -11.69
C GLN A 330 5.44 23.71 -10.23
N ALA A 331 6.07 22.57 -10.00
CA ALA A 331 6.40 22.10 -8.66
C ALA A 331 7.43 23.01 -7.97
N TYR A 332 8.53 23.38 -8.65
CA TYR A 332 9.52 24.32 -8.14
C TYR A 332 8.91 25.68 -7.78
N THR A 333 8.06 26.22 -8.66
CA THR A 333 7.32 27.46 -8.40
C THR A 333 6.49 27.36 -7.13
N SER A 334 5.83 26.22 -6.90
CA SER A 334 4.99 26.00 -5.71
C SER A 334 5.81 25.81 -4.42
N LEU A 335 7.10 25.53 -4.55
CA LEU A 335 8.07 25.43 -3.45
C LEU A 335 8.90 26.72 -3.28
N ASN A 336 8.55 27.79 -3.99
CA ASN A 336 9.31 29.05 -4.05
C ASN A 336 10.74 28.92 -4.61
N GLU A 337 11.03 27.83 -5.33
CA GLU A 337 12.32 27.59 -5.99
C GLU A 337 12.34 28.24 -7.39
N TYR A 338 12.15 29.56 -7.43
CA TYR A 338 11.86 30.30 -8.67
C TYR A 338 12.97 30.24 -9.74
N GLU A 339 14.24 30.22 -9.33
CA GLU A 339 15.36 30.12 -10.28
C GLU A 339 15.37 28.78 -11.01
N LEU A 340 15.13 27.69 -10.26
CA LEU A 340 15.01 26.34 -10.83
C LEU A 340 13.80 26.25 -11.76
N ALA A 341 12.67 26.84 -11.37
CA ALA A 341 11.49 26.91 -12.21
C ALA A 341 11.75 27.65 -13.54
N LEU A 342 12.41 28.81 -13.49
CA LEU A 342 12.74 29.57 -14.70
C LEU A 342 13.70 28.83 -15.62
N LYS A 343 14.70 28.13 -15.05
CA LYS A 343 15.63 27.30 -15.83
C LYS A 343 14.88 26.24 -16.64
N ASP A 344 13.99 25.50 -16.00
CA ASP A 344 13.18 24.47 -16.66
C ASP A 344 12.21 25.06 -17.70
N LEU A 345 11.58 26.19 -17.40
CA LEU A 345 10.66 26.84 -18.34
C LEU A 345 11.36 27.41 -19.57
N HIS A 346 12.56 27.98 -19.41
CA HIS A 346 13.36 28.44 -20.53
C HIS A 346 13.78 27.27 -21.43
N GLN A 347 14.29 26.19 -20.84
CA GLN A 347 14.60 24.98 -21.60
C GLN A 347 13.36 24.41 -22.30
N ALA A 348 12.21 24.36 -21.63
CA ALA A 348 10.97 23.89 -22.25
C ALA A 348 10.49 24.81 -23.39
N SER A 349 10.68 26.12 -23.25
CA SER A 349 10.31 27.11 -24.28
C SER A 349 11.21 27.01 -25.52
N ASP A 350 12.49 26.69 -25.34
CA ASP A 350 13.43 26.52 -26.45
C ASP A 350 13.11 25.25 -27.25
N LEU A 351 12.71 24.18 -26.56
CA LEU A 351 12.38 22.88 -27.16
C LEU A 351 10.98 22.85 -27.79
N CYS A 352 9.99 23.42 -27.09
CA CYS A 352 8.58 23.40 -27.50
C CYS A 352 7.95 24.79 -27.26
N PRO A 353 8.18 25.78 -28.15
CA PRO A 353 7.62 27.12 -27.98
C PRO A 353 6.08 27.08 -27.88
N ASP A 354 5.55 27.50 -26.73
CA ASP A 354 4.11 27.46 -26.45
C ASP A 354 3.68 28.70 -25.63
N MET A 355 2.48 29.21 -25.91
CA MET A 355 1.93 30.39 -25.23
C MET A 355 1.71 30.14 -23.73
N ILE A 356 1.38 28.92 -23.32
CA ILE A 356 1.21 28.51 -21.92
C ILE A 356 2.55 28.60 -21.18
N ILE A 357 3.64 28.12 -21.78
CA ILE A 357 4.99 28.21 -21.20
C ILE A 357 5.40 29.68 -21.06
N SER A 358 5.15 30.48 -22.10
CA SER A 358 5.44 31.91 -22.08
C SER A 358 4.68 32.67 -20.98
N LYS A 359 3.41 32.32 -20.75
CA LYS A 359 2.60 32.88 -19.67
C LYS A 359 3.13 32.46 -18.29
N GLU A 360 3.51 31.20 -18.13
CA GLU A 360 4.05 30.71 -16.86
C GLU A 360 5.40 31.38 -16.54
N ILE A 361 6.29 31.60 -17.52
CA ILE A 361 7.54 32.35 -17.33
C ILE A 361 7.28 33.75 -16.77
N LYS A 362 6.30 34.49 -17.32
CA LYS A 362 5.96 35.84 -16.84
C LYS A 362 5.48 35.79 -15.40
N LYS A 363 4.57 34.87 -15.09
CA LYS A 363 4.05 34.66 -13.73
C LYS A 363 5.16 34.34 -12.73
N VAL A 364 6.07 33.41 -13.06
CA VAL A 364 7.17 33.02 -12.16
C VAL A 364 8.14 34.19 -11.94
N LYS A 365 8.44 34.99 -12.97
CA LYS A 365 9.27 36.20 -12.82
C LYS A 365 8.63 37.24 -11.90
N GLU A 366 7.32 37.44 -11.99
CA GLU A 366 6.59 38.35 -11.10
C GLU A 366 6.61 37.84 -9.65
N MET A 367 6.32 36.56 -9.43
CA MET A 367 6.37 35.94 -8.10
C MET A 367 7.77 36.04 -7.46
N GLY A 368 8.83 35.76 -8.23
CA GLY A 368 10.21 35.86 -7.75
C GLY A 368 10.60 37.29 -7.33
N LYS A 369 10.15 38.32 -8.08
CA LYS A 369 10.40 39.73 -7.71
C LYS A 369 9.72 40.08 -6.39
N VAL A 370 8.44 39.73 -6.24
CA VAL A 370 7.67 39.98 -5.01
C VAL A 370 8.31 39.28 -3.82
N TYR A 371 8.79 38.05 -3.99
CA TYR A 371 9.47 37.31 -2.93
C TYR A 371 10.75 38.02 -2.45
N LEU A 372 11.59 38.49 -3.39
CA LEU A 372 12.83 39.22 -3.05
C LEU A 372 12.55 40.56 -2.33
N GLU A 373 11.46 41.24 -2.67
CA GLU A 373 11.04 42.46 -1.95
C GLU A 373 10.58 42.16 -0.51
N LEU A 374 9.82 41.09 -0.31
CA LEU A 374 9.41 40.62 1.02
C LEU A 374 10.61 40.19 1.87
N GLU A 375 11.57 39.49 1.27
CA GLU A 375 12.80 39.06 1.94
C GLU A 375 13.62 40.27 2.40
N LYS A 376 13.84 41.25 1.52
CA LYS A 376 14.54 42.51 1.86
C LYS A 376 13.87 43.26 3.02
N THR A 377 12.54 43.41 2.97
CA THR A 377 11.81 44.10 4.04
C THR A 377 11.80 43.32 5.36
N THR A 378 11.79 41.99 5.30
CA THR A 378 11.86 41.13 6.49
C THR A 378 13.23 41.22 7.16
N TYR A 379 14.32 41.15 6.38
CA TYR A 379 15.67 41.33 6.91
C TYR A 379 15.86 42.69 7.57
N GLN A 380 15.35 43.76 6.97
CA GLN A 380 15.39 45.10 7.58
C GLN A 380 14.73 45.13 8.97
N ARG A 381 13.65 44.37 9.20
CA ARG A 381 12.96 44.32 10.49
C ARG A 381 13.62 43.41 11.54
N ILE A 382 14.45 42.46 11.13
CA ILE A 382 15.14 41.54 12.06
C ILE A 382 16.40 42.18 12.66
N PHE A 383 17.04 43.10 11.92
CA PHE A 383 18.28 43.77 12.34
C PHE A 383 18.09 45.20 12.87
N HIS A 384 16.83 45.61 13.08
CA HIS A 384 16.42 46.80 13.85
C HIS A 384 15.72 46.33 15.12
#